data_AF-A0A928SJC3-F1
#
_entry.id   AF-A0A928SJC3-F1
#
_cell.length_a   1.000
_cell.length_b   1.000
_cell.length_c   1.000
_cell.angle_alpha   90.00
_cell.angle_beta   90.00
_cell.angle_gamma   90.00
#
_symmetry.space_group_name_H-M   'P 1'
#
loop_
_entity.id
_entity.type
_entity.pdbx_description
1 polymer ?
#
loop_
_entity_poly.entity_id
_entity_poly.type
_entity_poly.pdbx_seq_one_letter_code
_entity_poly.pdbx_strand_id
1 'polypeptide(L)' 'MSGAILIIVGLVIWLAGDKLSWFGRLPGDIRIERPGFSCFFPITTMIIVSLVLSIVLSLLSRFFK' A
#
# COMPACT_ATOMS: atom_id res chain seq x y z
N MET A 1 -11.79 7.88 22.11
CA MET A 1 -11.99 7.75 20.64
C MET A 1 -10.80 7.09 19.91
N SER A 2 -9.83 6.52 20.63
CA SER A 2 -8.62 5.88 20.07
C SER A 2 -8.85 4.51 19.42
N GLY A 3 -9.99 3.85 19.66
CA GLY A 3 -10.28 2.52 19.12
C GLY A 3 -10.69 2.50 17.64
N ALA A 4 -11.38 3.54 17.15
CA ALA A 4 -11.85 3.58 15.76
C ALA A 4 -10.70 3.61 14.75
N ILE A 5 -9.60 4.29 15.10
CA ILE A 5 -8.39 4.36 14.28
C ILE A 5 -7.74 2.98 14.16
N LEU A 6 -7.62 2.24 15.26
CA LEU A 6 -7.06 0.89 15.26
C LEU A 6 -7.92 -0.08 14.45
N ILE A 7 -9.25 0.07 14.50
CA ILE A 7 -10.18 -0.74 13.69
C ILE A 7 -10.02 -0.43 12.20
N ILE A 8 -9.91 0.85 11.82
CA ILE A 8 -9.72 1.25 10.42
C ILE A 8 -8.36 0.76 9.90
N VAL A 9 -7.29 0.95 10.67
CA VAL A 9 -5.94 0.47 10.30
C VAL A 9 -5.92 -1.06 10.21
N GLY A 10 -6.53 -1.75 11.17
CA GLY A 10 -6.66 -3.22 11.15
C GLY A 10 -7.47 -3.72 9.96
N LEU A 11 -8.55 -3.02 9.58
CA LEU A 11 -9.39 -3.37 8.44
C LEU A 11 -8.65 -3.14 7.11
N VAL A 12 -7.88 -2.06 7.00
CA VAL A 12 -7.02 -1.79 5.83
C VAL A 12 -5.94 -2.87 5.71
N ILE A 13 -5.29 -3.25 6.81
CA ILE A 13 -4.27 -4.31 6.80
C ILE A 13 -4.89 -5.67 6.50
N TRP A 14 -6.08 -5.98 7.02
CA TRP A 14 -6.79 -7.24 6.76
C TRP A 14 -7.24 -7.36 5.30
N LEU A 15 -7.81 -6.29 4.73
CA LEU A 15 -8.18 -6.21 3.31
C LEU A 15 -6.94 -6.21 2.40
N ALA A 16 -5.85 -5.59 2.84
CA ALA A 16 -4.59 -5.57 2.10
C ALA A 16 -3.82 -6.89 2.21
N GLY A 17 -3.97 -7.67 3.30
CA GLY A 17 -3.19 -8.88 3.57
C GLY A 17 -3.36 -9.97 2.51
N ASP A 18 -4.59 -10.20 2.06
CA ASP A 18 -4.88 -11.17 0.99
C ASP A 18 -4.46 -10.65 -0.39
N LYS A 19 -4.55 -9.32 -0.60
CA LYS A 19 -4.07 -8.65 -1.83
C LYS A 19 -2.55 -8.44 -1.86
N LEU A 20 -1.84 -8.61 -0.75
CA LEU A 20 -0.39 -8.41 -0.66
C LEU A 20 0.39 -9.53 -1.35
N SER A 21 -0.21 -10.71 -1.52
CA SER A 21 0.36 -11.81 -2.32
C SER A 21 0.55 -11.44 -3.80
N TRP A 22 -0.17 -10.42 -4.28
CA TRP A 22 -0.02 -9.85 -5.63
C TRP A 22 0.83 -8.58 -5.67
N PHE A 23 1.25 -8.06 -4.52
CA PHE A 23 2.07 -6.86 -4.38
C PHE A 23 3.49 -7.16 -4.85
N GLY A 24 3.79 -6.70 -6.06
CA GLY A 24 4.99 -7.06 -6.83
C GLY A 24 4.77 -8.01 -8.01
N ARG A 25 3.53 -8.44 -8.25
CA ARG A 25 3.09 -9.16 -9.46
C ARG A 25 1.93 -8.47 -10.19
N LEU A 26 1.64 -7.21 -9.84
CA LEU A 26 0.62 -6.43 -10.53
C LEU A 26 1.05 -6.12 -11.97
N PRO A 27 0.13 -6.22 -12.96
CA PRO A 27 0.39 -5.77 -14.32
C PRO A 27 0.71 -4.27 -14.27
N GLY A 28 1.97 -3.92 -14.51
CA GLY A 28 2.49 -2.55 -14.34
C GLY A 28 3.76 -2.48 -13.48
N ASP A 29 4.07 -3.52 -12.70
CA ASP A 29 5.38 -3.67 -12.06
C ASP A 29 6.42 -4.05 -13.13
N ILE A 30 7.41 -3.19 -13.35
CA ILE A 30 8.39 -3.38 -14.43
C ILE A 30 9.47 -4.31 -13.89
N ARG A 31 9.34 -5.60 -14.22
CA ARG A 31 10.34 -6.62 -13.94
C ARG A 31 11.18 -6.87 -15.19
N ILE A 32 12.37 -6.30 -15.22
CA ILE A 32 13.33 -6.51 -16.29
C ILE A 32 14.29 -7.60 -15.84
N GLU A 33 14.07 -8.82 -16.32
CA GLU A 33 15.00 -9.94 -16.15
C GLU A 33 15.84 -10.12 -17.42
N ARG A 34 17.14 -9.89 -17.28
CA ARG A 34 18.17 -10.13 -18.29
C ARG A 34 19.19 -11.14 -17.71
N PRO A 35 19.88 -11.94 -18.52
CA PRO A 35 20.94 -12.82 -18.03
C PRO A 35 22.05 -11.96 -17.38
N GLY A 36 22.16 -12.02 -16.05
CA GLY A 36 23.11 -11.24 -15.23
C GLY A 36 22.55 -9.96 -14.59
N PHE A 37 21.30 -9.55 -14.85
CA PHE A 37 20.71 -8.34 -14.28
C PHE A 37 19.20 -8.49 -14.07
N SER A 38 18.74 -8.29 -12.83
CA SER A 38 17.33 -8.28 -12.48
C SER A 38 17.00 -6.93 -11.84
N CYS A 39 16.19 -6.12 -12.52
CA CYS A 39 15.70 -4.84 -12.00
C CYS A 39 14.19 -4.92 -11.82
N PHE A 40 13.73 -4.57 -10.62
CA PHE A 40 12.33 -4.59 -10.23
C PHE A 40 11.92 -3.17 -9.83
N PHE A 41 10.94 -2.60 -10.54
CA PHE A 41 10.45 -1.24 -10.32
C PHE A 41 8.97 -1.25 -9.92
N PRO A 42 8.69 -1.28 -8.61
CA PRO A 42 7.34 -1.35 -8.08
C PRO A 42 6.67 0.03 -8.03
N ILE A 43 6.48 0.64 -9.19
CA ILE A 43 5.93 2.00 -9.34
C ILE A 43 4.48 2.04 -8.87
N THR A 44 3.65 1.11 -9.36
CA THR A 44 2.23 1.00 -8.99
C THR A 44 2.04 0.82 -7.50
N THR A 45 2.88 -0.02 -6.91
CA THR A 45 2.97 -0.33 -5.49
C THR A 45 3.24 0.94 -4.67
N MET A 46 4.28 1.72 -5.03
CA MET A 46 4.61 2.96 -4.32
C MET A 46 3.51 4.02 -4.42
N ILE A 47 2.84 4.14 -5.57
CA ILE A 47 1.73 5.08 -5.76
C ILE A 47 0.55 4.72 -4.84
N ILE A 48 0.18 3.43 -4.81
CA ILE A 48 -0.91 2.95 -3.95
C ILE A 48 -0.57 3.21 -2.47
N VAL A 49 0.65 2.88 -2.03
CA VAL A 49 1.09 3.13 -0.65
C VAL A 49 0.98 4.61 -0.32
N SER A 50 1.47 5.49 -1.20
CA SER A 50 1.43 6.94 -1.00
C SER A 50 -0.01 7.46 -0.87
N LEU A 51 -0.91 7.01 -1.75
CA LEU A 51 -2.31 7.42 -1.74
C LEU A 51 -3.01 6.96 -0.46
N VAL A 52 -2.80 5.71 -0.05
CA VAL A 52 -3.36 5.17 1.19
C VAL A 52 -2.84 5.92 2.41
N LEU A 53 -1.53 6.15 2.50
CA LEU A 53 -0.94 6.94 3.59
C LEU A 53 -1.55 8.34 3.66
N SER A 54 -1.70 8.99 2.51
CA SER A 54 -2.26 10.34 2.43
C SER A 54 -3.71 10.39 2.91
N ILE A 55 -4.54 9.41 2.51
CA ILE A 55 -5.94 9.29 2.96
C ILE A 55 -6.00 9.03 4.47
N VAL A 56 -5.17 8.13 5.00
CA VAL A 56 -5.13 7.83 6.43
C VAL A 56 -4.73 9.06 7.23
N LEU A 57 -3.66 9.74 6.84
CA LEU A 57 -3.19 10.97 7.50
C LEU A 57 -4.24 12.09 7.43
N SER A 58 -4.93 12.23 6.30
CA SER A 58 -6.00 13.20 6.12
C SER A 58 -7.20 12.90 7.05
N LEU A 59 -7.64 11.64 7.14
CA LEU A 59 -8.70 11.24 8.05
C LEU A 59 -8.30 11.45 9.52
N LEU A 60 -7.08 11.08 9.89
CA LEU A 60 -6.56 11.29 11.24
C LEU A 60 -6.51 12.78 11.60
N SER A 61 -6.00 13.62 10.71
CA SER A 61 -5.95 15.07 10.91
C SER A 61 -7.35 15.68 11.04
N ARG A 62 -8.34 15.17 10.30
CA ARG A 62 -9.72 15.63 10.35
C ARG A 62 -10.48 15.14 11.59
N PHE A 63 -10.07 14.02 12.18
CA PHE A 63 -10.61 13.48 13.43
C PHE A 63 -9.93 14.04 14.70
N PHE A 64 -8.67 14.50 14.60
CA PHE A 64 -7.93 15.15 15.69
C PHE A 64 -8.18 16.67 15.79
N LYS A 65 -9.04 17.20 14.92
CA LYS A 65 -9.53 18.58 14.95
C LYS A 65 -11.00 18.60 15.35
#